data_AF-A0A6M4M927-F1
#
_entry.id   AF-A0A6M4M927-F1
#
_cell.length_a   1.000
_cell.length_b   1.000
_cell.length_c   1.000
_cell.angle_alpha   90.00
_cell.angle_beta   90.00
_cell.angle_gamma   90.00
#
_symmetry.space_group_name_H-M   'P 1'
#
loop_
_entity.id
_entity.type
_entity.pdbx_description
1 polymer ?
#
loop_
_entity_poly.entity_id
_entity_poly.type
_entity_poly.pdbx_seq_one_letter_code
_entity_poly.pdbx_strand_id
1 'polypeptide(L)'
;MTSKTVLRAMESELKKLVKKAETAKRKCDETMSAASEIIEVRKKAHEILSGDLSADEKLKLIEPLAKREKRAFTNSKRNLVKLMDAQHEAEIERDELMREISSYKYRMNLSAA
;
A
#
# COMPACT_ATOMS: atom_id res chain seq x y z
N MET A 1 -31.49 -17.78 13.87
CA MET A 1 -31.24 -16.86 12.73
C MET A 1 -30.09 -15.87 12.95
N THR A 2 -29.58 -15.68 14.17
CA THR A 2 -28.60 -14.63 14.53
C THR A 2 -27.16 -14.90 14.07
N SER A 3 -26.70 -16.15 14.09
CA SER A 3 -25.27 -16.48 13.89
C SER A 3 -24.74 -16.22 12.46
N LYS A 4 -25.55 -16.49 11.42
CA LYS A 4 -25.18 -16.18 10.02
C LYS A 4 -25.09 -14.67 9.74
N THR A 5 -25.93 -13.86 10.41
CA THR A 5 -25.92 -12.40 10.25
C THR A 5 -24.67 -11.79 10.90
N VAL A 6 -24.29 -12.28 12.09
CA VAL A 6 -23.05 -11.87 12.76
C VAL A 6 -21.83 -12.21 11.90
N LEU A 7 -21.76 -13.43 11.37
CA LEU A 7 -20.64 -13.84 10.51
C LEU A 7 -20.50 -12.93 9.27
N ARG A 8 -21.61 -12.60 8.61
CA ARG A 8 -21.61 -11.67 7.47
C ARG A 8 -21.13 -10.27 7.83
N ALA A 9 -21.49 -9.78 9.02
CA ALA A 9 -21.02 -8.49 9.51
C ALA A 9 -19.51 -8.51 9.75
N MET A 10 -18.99 -9.56 10.41
CA MET A 10 -17.55 -9.74 10.63
C MET A 10 -16.78 -9.83 9.30
N GLU A 11 -17.27 -10.61 8.32
CA GLU A 11 -16.65 -10.70 7.00
C GLU A 11 -16.68 -9.38 6.22
N SER A 12 -17.72 -8.57 6.40
CA SER A 12 -17.79 -7.22 5.83
C SER A 12 -16.75 -6.30 6.44
N GLU A 13 -16.59 -6.34 7.76
CA GLU A 13 -15.60 -5.53 8.47
C GLU A 13 -14.17 -5.97 8.14
N LEU A 14 -13.93 -7.28 8.03
CA LEU A 14 -12.64 -7.82 7.61
C LEU A 14 -12.22 -7.27 6.24
N LYS A 15 -13.14 -7.15 5.29
CA LYS A 15 -12.82 -6.53 3.98
C LYS A 15 -12.36 -5.08 4.11
N LYS A 16 -12.87 -4.33 5.07
CA LYS A 16 -12.41 -2.95 5.33
C LYS A 16 -11.02 -2.95 5.95
N LEU A 17 -10.78 -3.80 6.95
CA LEU A 17 -9.49 -3.92 7.61
C LEU A 17 -8.39 -4.39 6.65
N VAL A 18 -8.69 -5.33 5.75
CA VAL A 18 -7.76 -5.74 4.67
C VAL A 18 -7.34 -4.55 3.83
N LYS A 19 -8.31 -3.74 3.35
CA LYS A 19 -8.01 -2.53 2.55
C LYS A 19 -7.20 -1.50 3.34
N LYS A 20 -7.47 -1.35 4.65
CA LYS A 20 -6.72 -0.46 5.55
C LYS A 20 -5.27 -0.92 5.65
N ALA A 21 -5.03 -2.20 5.92
CA ALA A 21 -3.70 -2.79 6.01
C ALA A 21 -2.92 -2.70 4.69
N GLU A 22 -3.55 -3.02 3.54
CA GLU A 22 -2.95 -2.87 2.21
C GLU A 22 -2.55 -1.42 1.91
N THR A 23 -3.40 -0.47 2.28
CA THR A 23 -3.13 0.97 2.07
C THR A 23 -1.98 1.44 2.96
N ALA A 24 -1.93 1.00 4.23
CA ALA A 24 -0.85 1.34 5.15
C ALA A 24 0.48 0.76 4.68
N LYS A 25 0.50 -0.52 4.30
CA LYS A 25 1.66 -1.20 3.71
C LYS A 25 2.15 -0.49 2.45
N ARG A 26 1.25 -0.15 1.51
CA ARG A 26 1.63 0.58 0.30
C ARG A 26 2.31 1.91 0.62
N LYS A 27 1.80 2.67 1.60
CA LYS A 27 2.43 3.94 2.01
C LYS A 27 3.83 3.73 2.60
N CYS A 28 4.01 2.65 3.36
CA CYS A 28 5.31 2.25 3.90
C CYS A 28 6.28 1.91 2.77
N ASP A 29 5.89 1.00 1.88
CA ASP A 29 6.69 0.55 0.73
C ASP A 29 7.08 1.73 -0.20
N GLU A 30 6.12 2.62 -0.49
CA GLU A 30 6.35 3.83 -1.28
C GLU A 30 7.36 4.79 -0.62
N THR A 31 7.40 4.83 0.71
CA THR A 31 8.33 5.69 1.47
C THR A 31 9.71 5.05 1.54
N MET A 32 9.78 3.74 1.78
CA MET A 32 11.04 2.98 1.81
C MET A 32 11.74 2.98 0.45
N SER A 33 10.99 2.86 -0.65
CA SER A 33 11.52 2.84 -2.02
C SER A 33 11.75 4.23 -2.63
N ALA A 34 11.32 5.31 -1.96
CA ALA A 34 11.34 6.66 -2.51
C ALA A 34 12.74 7.13 -2.93
N ALA A 35 13.77 6.82 -2.14
CA ALA A 35 15.14 7.23 -2.46
C ALA A 35 15.66 6.54 -3.73
N SER A 36 15.43 5.23 -3.85
CA SER A 36 15.81 4.44 -5.03
C SER A 36 15.10 4.94 -6.29
N GLU A 37 13.80 5.21 -6.18
CA GLU A 37 12.98 5.76 -7.26
C GLU A 37 13.50 7.13 -7.74
N ILE A 38 13.89 8.02 -6.82
CA ILE A 38 14.50 9.32 -7.18
C ILE A 38 15.79 9.12 -7.98
N ILE A 39 16.67 8.22 -7.52
CA ILE A 39 17.96 7.93 -8.18
C ILE A 39 17.71 7.38 -9.59
N GLU A 40 16.80 6.42 -9.74
CA GLU A 40 16.46 5.85 -11.05
C GLU A 40 15.92 6.91 -12.01
N VAL A 41 14.99 7.74 -11.55
CA VAL A 41 14.35 8.76 -12.37
C VAL A 41 15.38 9.79 -12.84
N ARG A 42 16.29 10.21 -11.95
CA ARG A 42 17.38 11.13 -12.31
C ARG A 42 18.35 10.53 -13.30
N LYS A 43 18.69 9.24 -13.16
CA LYS A 43 19.54 8.53 -14.11
C LYS A 43 18.90 8.50 -15.51
N LYS A 44 17.62 8.12 -15.60
CA LYS A 44 16.87 8.12 -16.87
C LYS A 44 16.76 9.53 -17.47
N ALA A 45 16.52 10.55 -16.64
CA ALA A 45 16.48 11.93 -17.11
C ALA A 45 17.83 12.39 -17.66
N HIS A 46 18.94 12.01 -17.01
CA HIS A 46 20.29 12.29 -17.49
C HIS A 46 20.55 11.64 -18.85
N GLU A 47 20.18 10.36 -19.01
CA GLU A 47 20.31 9.63 -20.28
C GLU A 47 19.55 10.36 -21.42
N ILE A 48 18.31 10.78 -21.18
CA ILE A 48 17.51 11.54 -22.16
C ILE A 48 18.15 12.87 -22.51
N LEU A 49 18.65 13.61 -21.51
CA LEU A 49 19.27 14.92 -21.71
C LEU A 49 20.58 14.81 -22.50
N SER A 50 21.38 13.77 -22.23
CA SER A 50 22.64 13.47 -22.93
C SER A 50 22.44 12.90 -24.33
N GLY A 51 21.26 12.37 -24.65
CA GLY A 51 20.95 11.77 -25.93
C GLY A 51 20.73 12.79 -27.05
N ASP A 52 20.75 12.30 -28.29
CA ASP A 52 20.62 13.10 -29.51
C ASP A 52 19.16 13.24 -29.97
N LEU A 53 18.29 13.60 -29.03
CA LEU A 53 16.87 13.86 -29.26
C LEU A 53 16.62 15.36 -29.46
N SER A 54 15.57 15.69 -30.21
CA SER A 54 15.12 17.08 -30.32
C SER A 54 14.63 17.62 -28.96
N ALA A 55 14.66 18.94 -28.78
CA ALA A 55 14.22 19.57 -27.53
C ALA A 55 12.76 19.20 -27.16
N ASP A 56 11.88 19.12 -28.14
CA ASP A 56 10.47 18.76 -27.94
C ASP A 56 10.29 17.30 -27.50
N GLU A 57 11.10 16.39 -28.04
CA GLU A 57 11.10 14.97 -27.63
C GLU A 57 11.67 14.80 -26.22
N LYS A 58 12.76 15.52 -25.89
CA LYS A 58 13.32 15.53 -24.54
C LYS A 58 12.29 16.00 -23.53
N LEU A 59 11.55 17.08 -23.83
CA LEU A 59 10.49 17.59 -22.96
C LEU A 59 9.38 16.56 -22.71
N LYS A 60 8.88 15.91 -23.77
CA LYS A 60 7.83 14.88 -23.66
C LYS A 60 8.25 13.70 -22.76
N LEU A 61 9.53 13.33 -22.78
CA LEU A 61 10.06 12.22 -21.98
C LEU A 61 10.41 12.64 -20.54
N ILE A 62 10.86 13.87 -20.32
CA ILE A 62 11.25 14.37 -19.00
C ILE A 62 10.05 14.75 -18.14
N GLU A 63 8.99 15.30 -18.71
CA GLU A 63 7.81 15.72 -17.94
C GLU A 63 7.19 14.60 -17.07
N PRO A 64 6.96 13.36 -17.57
CA PRO A 64 6.49 12.27 -16.71
C PRO A 64 7.52 11.84 -15.67
N LEU A 65 8.82 11.91 -15.97
CA LEU A 65 9.89 11.64 -15.02
C LEU A 65 9.88 12.67 -13.87
N ALA A 66 9.73 13.96 -14.18
CA ALA A 66 9.62 15.02 -13.17
C ALA A 66 8.39 14.81 -12.25
N LYS A 67 7.26 14.35 -12.79
CA LYS A 67 6.07 13.98 -12.00
C LYS A 67 6.35 12.78 -11.08
N ARG A 68 7.09 11.77 -11.54
CA ARG A 68 7.53 10.63 -10.71
C ARG A 68 8.48 11.07 -9.61
N GLU A 69 9.50 11.87 -9.94
CA GLU A 69 10.46 12.40 -8.96
C GLU A 69 9.75 13.22 -7.88
N LYS A 70 8.84 14.12 -8.26
CA LYS A 70 8.07 14.93 -7.31
C LYS A 70 7.25 14.07 -6.35
N ARG A 71 6.66 12.97 -6.85
CA ARG A 71 5.91 12.01 -6.02
C ARG A 71 6.82 11.27 -5.05
N ALA A 72 7.92 10.71 -5.55
CA ALA A 72 8.90 10.01 -4.74
C ALA A 72 9.51 10.93 -3.67
N PHE A 73 9.84 12.17 -4.03
CA PHE A 73 10.32 13.19 -3.09
C PHE A 73 9.28 13.60 -2.04
N THR A 74 7.99 13.58 -2.38
CA THR A 74 6.92 13.79 -1.39
C THR A 74 6.84 12.61 -0.43
N ASN A 75 7.00 11.38 -0.94
CA ASN A 75 6.98 10.17 -0.13
C ASN A 75 8.20 10.08 0.79
N SER A 76 9.40 10.47 0.35
CA SER A 76 10.62 10.42 1.16
C SER A 76 10.60 11.33 2.38
N LYS A 77 9.74 12.36 2.38
CA LYS A 77 9.55 13.28 3.52
C LYS A 77 8.61 12.73 4.60
N ARG A 78 7.93 11.61 4.35
CA ARG A 78 7.03 11.02 5.34
C ARG A 78 7.82 10.40 6.47
N ASN A 79 7.25 10.42 7.67
CA ASN A 79 7.86 9.77 8.83
C ASN A 79 7.66 8.25 8.70
N LEU A 80 8.73 7.54 8.35
CA LEU A 80 8.70 6.09 8.13
C LEU A 80 8.28 5.33 9.39
N VAL A 81 8.77 5.72 10.57
CA VAL A 81 8.43 5.06 11.84
C VAL A 81 6.92 5.08 12.07
N LYS A 82 6.29 6.25 11.93
CA LYS A 82 4.82 6.37 12.06
C LYS A 82 4.05 5.56 11.03
N LEU A 83 4.61 5.39 9.82
CA LEU A 83 3.98 4.57 8.78
C LEU A 83 4.11 3.08 9.09
N MET A 84 5.25 2.65 9.64
CA MET A 84 5.47 1.28 10.09
C MET A 84 4.55 0.94 11.27
N ASP A 85 4.43 1.84 12.25
CA ASP A 85 3.50 1.69 13.37
C ASP A 85 2.05 1.53 12.86
N ALA A 86 1.60 2.43 11.97
CA ALA A 86 0.26 2.36 11.40
C ALA A 86 0.02 1.11 10.53
N GLN A 87 1.06 0.62 9.84
CA GLN A 87 0.99 -0.66 9.12
C GLN A 87 0.83 -1.82 10.10
N HIS A 88 1.65 -1.85 11.14
CA HIS A 88 1.64 -2.92 12.14
C HIS A 88 0.29 -2.99 12.86
N GLU A 89 -0.24 -1.85 13.31
CA GLU A 89 -1.56 -1.76 13.93
C GLU A 89 -2.66 -2.28 13.01
N ALA A 90 -2.66 -1.87 11.73
CA ALA A 90 -3.66 -2.32 10.77
C ALA A 90 -3.56 -3.82 10.44
N GLU A 91 -2.35 -4.38 10.44
CA GLU A 91 -2.12 -5.82 10.27
C GLU A 91 -2.60 -6.61 11.49
N ILE A 92 -2.33 -6.13 12.71
CA ILE A 92 -2.84 -6.74 13.95
C ILE A 92 -4.36 -6.78 13.94
N GLU A 93 -5.03 -5.64 13.73
CA GLU A 93 -6.50 -5.55 13.71
C GLU A 93 -7.12 -6.54 12.70
N ARG A 94 -6.54 -6.60 11.49
CA ARG A 94 -6.96 -7.53 10.44
C ARG A 94 -6.81 -8.99 10.91
N ASP A 95 -5.64 -9.34 11.43
CA ASP A 95 -5.30 -10.72 11.77
C ASP A 95 -6.09 -11.21 12.99
N GLU A 96 -6.37 -10.32 13.95
CA GLU A 96 -7.26 -10.60 15.08
C GLU A 96 -8.68 -10.94 14.61
N LEU A 97 -9.27 -10.10 13.75
CA LEU A 97 -10.62 -10.38 13.23
C LEU A 97 -10.65 -11.63 12.35
N MET A 98 -9.59 -11.90 11.57
CA MET A 98 -9.47 -13.15 10.80
C MET A 98 -9.46 -14.39 11.71
N ARG A 99 -8.71 -14.33 12.81
CA ARG A 99 -8.68 -15.40 13.82
C ARG A 99 -10.06 -15.58 14.45
N GLU A 100 -10.72 -14.50 14.83
CA GLU A 100 -12.04 -14.55 15.45
C GLU A 100 -13.10 -15.15 14.50
N ILE A 101 -13.12 -14.73 13.24
CA ILE A 101 -13.99 -15.30 12.19
C ILE A 101 -13.75 -16.80 12.05
N SER A 102 -12.48 -17.24 12.04
CA SER A 102 -12.13 -18.65 11.91
C SER A 102 -12.63 -19.47 13.10
N SER A 103 -12.41 -18.97 14.32
CA SER A 103 -12.95 -19.59 15.55
C SER A 103 -14.49 -19.60 15.57
N TYR A 104 -15.12 -18.56 15.06
CA TYR A 104 -16.58 -18.47 14.97
C TYR A 104 -17.13 -19.52 13.99
N LYS A 105 -16.56 -19.62 12.79
CA LYS A 105 -16.91 -20.64 11.78
C LYS A 105 -16.74 -22.06 12.33
N TYR A 106 -15.64 -22.32 13.05
CA TYR A 106 -15.39 -23.62 13.68
C TYR A 106 -16.49 -23.99 14.70
N ARG A 107 -16.83 -23.06 15.61
CA ARG A 107 -17.89 -23.27 16.60
C ARG A 107 -19.26 -23.49 15.95
N MET A 108 -19.58 -22.75 14.89
CA MET A 108 -20.81 -22.95 14.13
C MET A 108 -20.90 -24.35 13.52
N ASN A 109 -19.80 -24.85 12.95
CA ASN A 109 -19.77 -26.18 12.36
C ASN A 109 -19.91 -27.29 13.41
N LEU A 110 -19.29 -27.14 14.58
CA LEU A 110 -19.47 -28.08 15.69
C LEU A 110 -20.90 -28.10 16.22
N SER A 111 -21.59 -26.95 16.26
CA SER A 111 -22.99 -26.88 16.70
C SER A 111 -24.00 -27.37 15.66
N ALA A 112 -23.55 -27.60 14.42
CA ALA A 112 -24.38 -28.06 13.31
C ALA A 112 -24.18 -29.56 12.98
N ALA A 113 -23.25 -30.23 13.66
CA ALA A 113 -23.00 -31.67 13.62
C ALA A 113 -23.74 -32.36 14.78
#